data_AF-A0A9Q0ECA1-F1
#
_entry.id   AF-A0A9Q0ECA1-F1
#
_cell.length_a   1.000
_cell.length_b   1.000
_cell.length_c   1.000
_cell.angle_alpha   90.00
_cell.angle_beta   90.00
_cell.angle_gamma   90.00
#
_symmetry.space_group_name_H-M   'P 1'
#
loop_
_entity.id
_entity.type
_entity.pdbx_description
1 polymer ?
#
loop_
_entity_poly.entity_id
_entity_poly.type
_entity_poly.pdbx_seq_one_letter_code
_entity_poly.pdbx_strand_id
1 'polypeptide(L)'
;MNYKTYGGGGDSFNTFFSETGARKHVPRAVFVDLEPTVIDKVRSGTYHQLFNPEQLITGKEDAANNYARGCYTIGKEIIDIVLDRTRKQVR
;
A
#
# COMPACT_ATOMS: atom_id res chain seq x y z
N MET A 1 4.57 0.46 -37.80
CA MET A 1 3.20 0.75 -37.32
C MET A 1 3.31 1.79 -36.23
N ASN A 2 2.73 2.96 -36.45
CA ASN A 2 2.82 4.13 -35.56
C ASN A 2 1.92 3.93 -34.34
N TYR A 3 2.47 4.08 -33.14
CA TYR A 3 1.71 4.19 -31.91
C TYR A 3 0.98 5.53 -31.90
N LYS A 4 -0.35 5.51 -32.00
CA LYS A 4 -1.18 6.67 -31.70
C LYS A 4 -1.56 6.65 -30.22
N THR A 5 -1.00 7.59 -29.47
CA THR A 5 -1.47 7.98 -28.14
C THR A 5 -2.80 8.72 -28.29
N TYR A 6 -3.91 8.09 -27.92
CA TYR A 6 -5.19 8.77 -27.79
C TYR A 6 -5.49 9.00 -26.30
N GLY A 7 -5.40 10.26 -25.88
CA GLY A 7 -5.94 10.73 -24.60
C GLY A 7 -4.97 11.59 -23.80
N GLY A 8 -5.07 12.92 -23.94
CA GLY A 8 -4.36 13.93 -23.12
C GLY A 8 -4.82 14.00 -21.66
N GLY A 9 -4.89 12.86 -20.97
CA GLY A 9 -5.20 12.73 -19.54
C GLY A 9 -4.45 11.58 -18.84
N GLY A 10 -3.49 10.95 -19.53
CA GLY A 10 -2.80 9.74 -19.06
C GLY A 10 -1.69 9.96 -18.02
N ASP A 11 -1.12 11.17 -17.93
CA ASP A 11 0.00 11.43 -17.01
C ASP A 11 -0.44 11.75 -15.58
N SER A 12 -1.55 12.47 -15.40
CA SER A 12 -1.98 12.86 -14.06
C SER A 12 -2.44 11.66 -13.22
N PHE A 13 -3.07 10.67 -13.86
CA PHE A 13 -3.54 9.45 -13.18
C PHE A 13 -2.38 8.58 -12.65
N ASN A 14 -1.26 8.55 -13.38
CA ASN A 14 -0.04 7.82 -13.00
C ASN A 14 0.63 8.37 -11.73
N THR A 15 0.25 9.58 -11.28
CA THR A 15 0.68 10.15 -10.00
C THR A 15 0.23 9.28 -8.82
N PHE A 16 -0.98 8.72 -8.87
CA PHE A 16 -1.58 7.94 -7.77
C PHE A 16 -1.65 6.44 -8.07
N PHE A 17 -1.52 6.04 -9.33
CA PHE A 17 -1.63 4.66 -9.76
C PHE A 17 -0.40 4.21 -10.55
N SER A 18 -0.12 2.92 -10.48
CA SER A 18 0.82 2.22 -11.36
C SER A 18 0.03 1.33 -12.32
N GLU A 19 0.42 1.28 -13.58
CA GLU A 19 -0.18 0.36 -14.56
C GLU A 19 0.68 -0.90 -14.67
N THR A 20 0.06 -2.08 -14.50
CA THR A 20 0.75 -3.35 -14.74
C THR A 20 0.76 -3.69 -16.22
N GLY A 21 1.61 -4.64 -16.65
CA GLY A 21 1.61 -5.12 -18.04
C GLY A 21 0.26 -5.70 -18.52
N ALA A 22 -0.65 -6.01 -17.60
CA ALA A 22 -2.02 -6.45 -17.88
C ALA A 22 -3.04 -5.29 -17.93
N ARG A 23 -2.59 -4.03 -18.01
CA ARG A 23 -3.41 -2.80 -17.99
C ARG A 23 -4.28 -2.63 -16.73
N LYS A 24 -3.84 -3.24 -15.62
CA LYS A 24 -4.48 -3.06 -14.32
C LYS A 24 -3.85 -1.86 -13.63
N HIS A 25 -4.69 -0.95 -13.14
CA HIS A 25 -4.25 0.18 -12.32
C HIS A 25 -4.22 -0.24 -10.85
N VAL A 26 -3.05 -0.15 -10.22
CA VAL A 26 -2.83 -0.49 -8.81
C VAL A 26 -2.44 0.79 -8.07
N PRO A 27 -3.11 1.14 -6.95
CA PRO A 27 -2.76 2.33 -6.18
C PRO A 27 -1.31 2.32 -5.70
N ARG A 28 -0.67 3.49 -5.74
CA ARG A 28 0.60 3.77 -5.06
C ARG A 28 0.32 4.07 -3.59
N ALA A 29 -0.09 3.05 -2.85
CA ALA A 29 -0.47 3.16 -1.45
C ALA A 29 0.21 2.07 -0.61
N VAL A 30 0.47 2.36 0.66
CA VAL A 30 0.91 1.39 1.67
C VAL A 30 -0.02 1.56 2.86
N PHE A 31 -0.64 0.46 3.29
CA PHE A 31 -1.49 0.42 4.46
C PHE A 31 -0.73 -0.28 5.57
N VAL A 32 -0.70 0.33 6.75
CA VAL A 32 0.04 -0.17 7.90
C VAL A 32 -0.85 -0.08 9.12
N ASP A 33 -0.98 -1.18 9.82
CA ASP A 33 -1.57 -1.23 11.15
C ASP A 33 -0.77 -2.19 12.04
N LEU A 34 -0.75 -1.95 13.34
CA LEU A 34 -0.05 -2.80 14.31
C LEU A 34 -0.85 -4.06 14.65
N GLU A 35 -2.13 -4.09 14.29
CA GLU A 35 -3.02 -5.22 14.46
C GLU A 35 -3.79 -5.53 13.15
N PRO A 36 -4.34 -6.74 12.95
CA PRO A 36 -4.85 -7.16 11.65
C PRO A 36 -6.27 -6.69 11.30
N THR A 37 -7.12 -6.35 12.27
CA THR A 37 -8.57 -6.24 12.12
C THR A 37 -9.00 -5.25 11.05
N VAL A 38 -8.40 -4.05 11.00
CA VAL A 38 -8.77 -3.03 10.01
C VAL A 38 -8.26 -3.41 8.62
N ILE A 39 -7.02 -3.92 8.51
CA ILE A 39 -6.44 -4.31 7.21
C ILE A 39 -7.12 -5.55 6.64
N ASP A 40 -7.57 -6.49 7.47
CA ASP A 40 -8.29 -7.67 7.01
C ASP A 40 -9.65 -7.33 6.37
N LYS A 41 -10.28 -6.22 6.79
CA LYS A 41 -11.46 -5.68 6.09
C LYS A 41 -11.11 -5.13 4.71
N VAL A 42 -9.91 -4.58 4.51
CA VAL A 42 -9.42 -4.19 3.19
C VAL A 42 -9.15 -5.42 2.32
N ARG A 43 -8.55 -6.47 2.91
CA ARG A 43 -8.24 -7.74 2.24
C ARG A 43 -9.48 -8.54 1.81
N SER A 44 -10.62 -8.35 2.48
CA SER A 44 -11.88 -9.07 2.18
C SER A 44 -12.99 -8.18 1.61
N GLY A 45 -12.77 -6.86 1.55
CA GLY A 45 -13.77 -5.88 1.12
C GLY A 45 -13.97 -5.81 -0.39
N THR A 46 -14.86 -4.91 -0.81
CA THR A 46 -15.22 -4.67 -2.22
C THR A 46 -14.00 -4.42 -3.11
N TYR A 47 -12.98 -3.75 -2.59
CA TYR A 47 -11.77 -3.39 -3.32
C TYR A 47 -10.58 -4.32 -3.05
N HIS A 48 -10.80 -5.54 -2.55
CA HIS A 48 -9.69 -6.46 -2.21
C HIS A 48 -8.74 -6.75 -3.38
N GLN A 49 -9.23 -6.73 -4.62
CA GLN A 49 -8.40 -6.93 -5.81
C GLN A 49 -7.70 -5.66 -6.29
N LEU A 50 -8.01 -4.49 -5.74
CA LEU A 50 -7.44 -3.22 -6.19
C LEU A 50 -5.98 -3.05 -5.72
N PHE A 51 -5.70 -3.45 -4.48
CA PHE A 51 -4.41 -3.24 -3.83
C PHE A 51 -3.45 -4.41 -4.08
N ASN A 52 -2.14 -4.12 -4.02
CA ASN A 52 -1.15 -5.20 -3.95
C ASN A 52 -1.11 -5.75 -2.52
N PRO A 53 -1.30 -7.06 -2.29
CA PRO A 53 -1.24 -7.64 -0.95
C PRO A 53 0.06 -7.35 -0.19
N GLU A 54 1.19 -7.19 -0.89
CA GLU A 54 2.47 -6.83 -0.26
C GLU A 54 2.49 -5.42 0.35
N GLN A 55 1.55 -4.55 -0.02
CA GLN A 55 1.37 -3.19 0.51
C GLN A 55 0.46 -3.15 1.74
N LEU A 56 -0.14 -4.28 2.15
CA LEU A 56 -1.07 -4.38 3.27
C LEU A 56 -0.38 -5.03 4.48
N ILE A 57 0.25 -4.20 5.31
CA ILE A 57 1.16 -4.62 6.39
C ILE A 57 0.40 -4.61 7.72
N THR A 58 0.50 -5.72 8.47
CA THR A 58 -0.14 -5.90 9.78
C THR A 58 0.85 -6.44 10.80
N GLY A 59 0.85 -5.87 12.00
CA GLY A 59 1.48 -6.48 13.17
C GLY A 59 0.59 -7.52 13.84
N LYS A 60 0.98 -7.93 15.06
CA LYS A 60 0.22 -8.90 15.89
C LYS A 60 -0.43 -8.28 17.12
N GLU A 61 0.05 -7.13 17.56
CA GLU A 61 -0.37 -6.45 18.78
C GLU A 61 -0.54 -4.97 18.53
N ASP A 62 -1.58 -4.36 19.08
CA ASP A 62 -1.80 -2.92 18.92
C ASP A 62 -0.87 -2.06 19.80
N ALA A 63 -0.94 -0.74 19.59
CA ALA A 63 -0.29 0.23 20.45
C ALA A 63 -1.07 0.53 21.74
N ALA A 64 -2.29 0.02 21.91
CA ALA A 64 -3.16 0.26 23.06
C ALA A 64 -3.30 1.75 23.44
N ASN A 65 -3.52 2.63 22.45
CA ASN A 65 -3.56 4.09 22.62
C ASN A 65 -2.29 4.70 23.26
N ASN A 66 -1.15 4.00 23.19
CA ASN A 66 0.11 4.41 23.79
C ASN A 66 1.16 4.77 22.71
N TYR A 67 1.56 6.04 22.69
CA TYR A 67 2.59 6.53 21.76
C TYR A 67 3.92 5.80 21.89
N ALA A 68 4.36 5.49 23.11
CA ALA A 68 5.64 4.81 23.33
C ALA A 68 5.62 3.38 22.78
N ARG A 69 4.46 2.69 22.82
CA ARG A 69 4.30 1.39 22.17
C ARG A 69 4.42 1.52 20.65
N GLY A 70 3.77 2.52 20.08
CA GLY A 70 3.84 2.79 18.64
C GLY A 70 5.24 3.16 18.15
N CYS A 71 5.97 4.00 18.87
CA CYS A 71 7.25 4.53 18.39
C CYS A 71 8.49 3.74 18.82
N TYR A 72 8.51 3.18 20.03
CA TYR A 72 9.74 2.64 20.62
C TYR A 72 9.75 1.12 20.79
N THR A 73 8.59 0.48 20.96
CA THR A 73 8.50 -0.97 21.15
C THR A 73 7.85 -1.67 19.95
N ILE A 74 6.52 -1.81 19.93
CA ILE A 74 5.78 -2.61 18.95
C ILE A 74 6.02 -2.12 17.52
N GLY A 75 5.93 -0.80 17.27
CA GLY A 75 6.14 -0.30 15.92
C GLY A 75 7.58 -0.43 15.42
N LYS A 76 8.57 -0.55 16.33
CA LYS A 76 9.97 -0.81 15.96
C LYS A 76 10.15 -2.18 15.32
N GLU A 77 9.29 -3.15 15.63
CA GLU A 77 9.37 -4.50 15.06
C GLU A 77 8.99 -4.54 13.58
N ILE A 78 8.19 -3.59 13.10
CA ILE A 78 7.67 -3.59 11.72
C ILE A 78 8.23 -2.48 10.83
N ILE A 79 8.93 -1.49 11.40
CA ILE A 79 9.36 -0.28 10.67
C ILE A 79 10.23 -0.62 9.46
N ASP A 80 11.14 -1.60 9.57
CA ASP A 80 12.00 -2.00 8.47
C ASP A 80 11.21 -2.61 7.30
N ILE A 81 10.16 -3.36 7.60
CA ILE A 81 9.25 -3.93 6.59
C ILE A 81 8.51 -2.79 5.89
N VAL A 82 7.96 -1.83 6.65
CA VAL A 82 7.26 -0.67 6.09
C VAL A 82 8.19 0.14 5.19
N LEU A 83 9.43 0.40 5.62
CA LEU A 83 10.42 1.12 4.82
C LEU A 83 10.79 0.37 3.54
N ASP A 84 10.95 -0.95 3.58
CA ASP A 84 11.18 -1.75 2.37
C ASP A 84 10.01 -1.61 1.38
N ARG A 85 8.77 -1.74 1.85
CA ARG A 85 7.57 -1.62 0.99
C ARG A 85 7.41 -0.23 0.40
N THR A 86 7.66 0.81 1.19
CA THR A 86 7.63 2.21 0.72
C THR A 86 8.71 2.46 -0.34
N ARG A 87 9.94 1.95 -0.16
CA ARG A 87 11.02 2.09 -1.15
C ARG A 87 10.65 1.48 -2.50
N LYS A 88 9.89 0.37 -2.51
CA LYS A 88 9.40 -0.25 -3.75
C LYS A 88 8.33 0.58 -4.47
N GLN A 89 7.71 1.58 -3.84
CA GLN A 89 6.71 2.46 -4.49
C GLN A 89 7.32 3.65 -5.24
N VAL A 90 8.54 4.03 -4.88
CA VAL A 90 9.27 5.18 -5.45
C VAL A 90 10.10 4.76 -6.67
N ARG A 91 10.37 3.46 -6.81
CA ARG A 91 11.04 2.87 -7.98
C ARG A 91 10.04 2.59 -9.08
#